data_AF-A0A833XC10-F1
#
_entry.id   AF-A0A833XC10-F1
#
_cell.length_a   1.000
_cell.length_b   1.000
_cell.length_c   1.000
_cell.angle_alpha   90.00
_cell.angle_beta   90.00
_cell.angle_gamma   90.00
#
_symmetry.space_group_name_H-M   'P 1'
#
loop_
_entity.id
_entity.type
_entity.pdbx_description
1 polymer ?
#
loop_
_entity_poly.entity_id
_entity_poly.type
_entity_poly.pdbx_seq_one_letter_code
_entity_poly.pdbx_strand_id
1 'polypeptide(L)'
;MSAYASALHNVTLAGPTLFGQVIKTAAQIASQSVSYNSKKYFVLLIITDGVLTDLQETKDALVKASDLPLSILIVGVGSADFGQMEVLDADKGQRLESSTDRVATRDIVQFVPMRDVHGGQISVVQALLEELPGQFLTYMRCRDIKPRPLHEAQASGT
;
A
#
# COMPACT_ATOMS: atom_id res chain seq x y z
N MET A 1 8.65 -12.22 -12.80
CA MET A 1 7.97 -13.53 -12.92
C MET A 1 8.84 -14.72 -12.49
N SER A 2 10.15 -14.74 -12.76
CA SER A 2 11.04 -15.86 -12.35
C SER A 2 11.07 -16.11 -10.84
N ALA A 3 11.17 -15.08 -10.01
CA ALA A 3 11.16 -15.23 -8.54
C ALA A 3 9.83 -15.80 -8.01
N TYR A 4 8.70 -15.35 -8.57
CA TYR A 4 7.37 -15.88 -8.24
C TYR A 4 7.23 -17.37 -8.62
N ALA A 5 7.56 -17.72 -9.87
CA ALA A 5 7.51 -19.11 -10.33
C ALA A 5 8.45 -20.02 -9.52
N SER A 6 9.65 -19.53 -9.20
CA SER A 6 10.58 -20.24 -8.33
C SER A 6 9.99 -20.48 -6.94
N ALA A 7 9.45 -19.43 -6.28
CA ALA A 7 8.86 -19.56 -4.95
C ALA A 7 7.73 -20.60 -4.91
N LEU A 8 6.83 -20.60 -5.91
CA LEU A 8 5.72 -21.57 -6.00
C LEU A 8 6.16 -23.04 -5.96
N HIS A 9 7.34 -23.36 -6.48
CA HIS A 9 7.87 -24.72 -6.51
C HIS A 9 8.77 -25.04 -5.31
N ASN A 10 9.20 -24.03 -4.55
CA ASN A 10 10.22 -24.17 -3.50
C ASN A 10 9.69 -23.85 -2.10
N VAL A 11 8.41 -23.53 -1.94
CA VAL A 11 7.76 -23.33 -0.64
C VAL A 11 6.47 -24.13 -0.55
N THR A 12 6.09 -24.50 0.67
CA THR A 12 4.77 -25.08 0.94
C THR A 12 3.81 -23.95 1.29
N LEU A 13 2.69 -23.86 0.56
CA LEU A 13 1.62 -22.91 0.89
C LEU A 13 1.04 -23.22 2.27
N ALA A 14 0.90 -22.18 3.10
CA ALA A 14 0.43 -22.28 4.46
C ALA A 14 -0.46 -21.08 4.80
N GLY A 15 -1.00 -21.07 6.01
CA GLY A 15 -1.72 -19.93 6.59
C GLY A 15 -1.27 -19.67 8.03
N PRO A 16 -1.82 -18.64 8.69
CA PRO A 16 -2.89 -17.74 8.24
C PRO A 16 -2.42 -16.63 7.26
N THR A 17 -3.36 -15.83 6.75
CA THR A 17 -3.07 -14.66 5.90
C THR A 17 -2.80 -13.43 6.79
N LEU A 18 -1.55 -12.95 6.78
CA LEU A 18 -1.05 -11.89 7.65
C LEU A 18 -0.44 -10.74 6.85
N PHE A 19 -0.93 -9.51 7.02
CA PHE A 19 -0.40 -8.34 6.32
C PHE A 19 0.55 -7.49 7.18
N GLY A 20 0.46 -7.57 8.51
CA GLY A 20 1.21 -6.73 9.42
C GLY A 20 2.72 -6.76 9.14
N GLN A 21 3.29 -7.94 8.89
CA GLN A 21 4.72 -8.11 8.66
C GLN A 21 5.19 -7.49 7.33
N VAL A 22 4.48 -7.75 6.22
CA VAL A 22 4.87 -7.22 4.90
C VAL A 22 4.73 -5.69 4.85
N ILE A 23 3.72 -5.13 5.51
CA ILE A 23 3.54 -3.68 5.64
C ILE A 23 4.68 -3.09 6.48
N LYS A 24 5.04 -3.71 7.61
CA LYS A 24 6.17 -3.28 8.45
C LYS A 24 7.49 -3.27 7.65
N THR A 25 7.75 -4.29 6.84
CA THR A 25 8.94 -4.34 5.98
C THR A 25 8.95 -3.23 4.94
N ALA A 26 7.83 -3.00 4.24
CA ALA A 26 7.73 -1.90 3.28
C ALA A 26 7.90 -0.52 3.94
N ALA A 27 7.31 -0.33 5.13
CA ALA A 27 7.48 0.87 5.93
C ALA A 27 8.94 1.09 6.35
N GLN A 28 9.67 0.02 6.72
CA GLN A 28 11.10 0.12 7.03
C GLN A 28 11.91 0.60 5.81
N ILE A 29 11.66 0.04 4.63
CA ILE A 29 12.33 0.45 3.38
C ILE A 29 12.03 1.93 3.07
N ALA A 30 10.76 2.33 3.16
CA ALA A 30 10.35 3.71 2.92
C ALA A 30 10.98 4.67 3.94
N SER A 31 11.02 4.29 5.21
CA SER A 31 11.66 5.08 6.27
C SER A 31 13.16 5.24 6.05
N GLN A 32 13.87 4.19 5.63
CA GLN A 32 15.30 4.28 5.33
C GLN A 32 15.57 5.24 4.17
N SER A 33 14.73 5.22 3.14
CA SER A 33 14.83 6.15 2.01
C SER A 33 14.74 7.61 2.44
N VAL A 34 13.87 7.93 3.41
CA VAL A 34 13.76 9.27 3.99
C VAL A 34 15.04 9.65 4.74
N SER A 35 15.60 8.75 5.55
CA SER A 35 16.84 9.00 6.31
C SER A 35 18.03 9.31 5.42
N TYR A 36 18.12 8.71 4.24
CA TYR A 36 19.17 9.00 3.24
C TYR A 36 18.86 10.21 2.36
N ASN A 37 17.85 11.02 2.71
CA ASN A 37 17.38 12.17 1.94
C ASN A 37 17.04 11.83 0.47
N SER A 38 16.62 10.58 0.23
CA SER A 38 16.25 10.10 -1.10
C SER A 38 14.78 10.44 -1.37
N LYS A 39 14.51 11.17 -2.45
CA LYS A 39 13.15 11.57 -2.86
C LYS A 39 12.42 10.43 -3.59
N LYS A 40 12.29 9.27 -2.94
CA LYS A 40 11.54 8.12 -3.46
C LYS A 40 10.17 8.04 -2.80
N TYR A 41 9.18 7.64 -3.59
CA TYR A 41 7.85 7.27 -3.13
C TYR A 41 7.62 5.81 -3.49
N PHE A 42 7.10 5.04 -2.55
CA PHE A 42 6.96 3.60 -2.67
C PHE A 42 5.49 3.24 -2.84
N VAL A 43 5.23 2.22 -3.65
CA VAL A 43 3.92 1.58 -3.77
C VAL A 43 4.10 0.11 -3.49
N LEU A 44 3.48 -0.38 -2.42
CA LEU A 44 3.43 -1.81 -2.10
C LEU A 44 2.17 -2.40 -2.73
N LEU A 45 2.31 -3.40 -3.60
CA LEU A 45 1.20 -4.18 -4.11
C LEU A 45 1.11 -5.51 -3.35
N ILE A 46 -0.02 -5.74 -2.69
CA ILE A 46 -0.37 -6.99 -2.00
C ILE A 46 -1.43 -7.71 -2.84
N ILE A 47 -1.22 -8.98 -3.16
CA ILE A 47 -2.19 -9.82 -3.85
C ILE A 47 -2.57 -10.96 -2.91
N THR A 48 -3.86 -11.15 -2.65
CA THR A 48 -4.35 -12.19 -1.75
C THR A 48 -5.63 -12.84 -2.27
N ASP A 49 -5.83 -14.12 -1.97
CA ASP A 49 -7.05 -14.88 -2.25
C ASP A 49 -7.85 -15.22 -0.98
N GLY A 50 -7.39 -14.78 0.19
CA GLY A 50 -7.92 -15.18 1.49
C GLY A 50 -8.28 -14.02 2.40
N VAL A 51 -8.88 -14.35 3.55
CA VAL A 51 -9.34 -13.39 4.55
C VAL A 51 -8.20 -13.00 5.48
N LEU A 52 -8.08 -11.72 5.80
CA LEU A 52 -7.08 -11.20 6.73
C LEU A 52 -7.30 -11.78 8.14
N THR A 53 -6.24 -12.25 8.79
CA THR A 53 -6.37 -12.81 10.15
C THR A 53 -5.86 -11.84 11.23
N ASP A 54 -4.92 -10.95 10.90
CA ASP A 54 -4.28 -10.01 11.82
C ASP A 54 -4.76 -8.56 11.62
N LEU A 55 -6.09 -8.36 11.63
CA LEU A 55 -6.67 -7.04 11.36
C LEU A 55 -6.09 -5.92 12.24
N GLN A 56 -5.96 -6.15 13.55
CA GLN A 56 -5.43 -5.12 14.46
C GLN A 56 -3.94 -4.82 14.22
N GLU A 57 -3.11 -5.86 14.02
CA GLU A 57 -1.69 -5.67 13.72
C GLU A 57 -1.50 -4.95 12.38
N THR A 58 -2.34 -5.27 11.40
CA THR A 58 -2.40 -4.60 10.11
C THR A 58 -2.77 -3.13 10.25
N LYS A 59 -3.84 -2.80 11.01
CA LYS A 59 -4.22 -1.41 11.30
C LYS A 59 -3.08 -0.64 11.97
N ASP A 60 -2.42 -1.22 12.97
CA ASP A 60 -1.30 -0.58 13.67
C ASP A 60 -0.13 -0.30 12.72
N ALA A 61 0.18 -1.25 11.83
CA ALA A 61 1.22 -1.10 10.82
C ALA A 61 0.86 -0.01 9.79
N LEU A 62 -0.40 0.06 9.34
CA LEU A 62 -0.90 1.07 8.41
C LEU A 62 -0.87 2.47 9.01
N VAL A 63 -1.37 2.64 10.24
CA VAL A 63 -1.31 3.93 10.96
C VAL A 63 0.13 4.39 11.09
N LYS A 64 1.06 3.50 11.44
CA LYS A 64 2.49 3.84 11.52
C LYS A 64 3.09 4.19 10.15
N ALA A 65 2.67 3.49 9.10
CA ALA A 65 3.13 3.73 7.74
C ALA A 65 2.58 5.03 7.13
N SER A 66 1.47 5.57 7.64
CA SER A 66 0.81 6.75 7.08
C SER A 66 1.70 8.00 6.99
N ASP A 67 2.71 8.12 7.86
CA ASP A 67 3.66 9.24 7.84
C ASP A 67 4.79 9.11 6.80
N LEU A 68 4.94 7.94 6.18
CA LEU A 68 6.06 7.58 5.30
C LEU A 68 5.69 7.82 3.83
N PRO A 69 6.66 7.91 2.90
CA PRO A 69 6.39 8.02 1.46
C PRO A 69 5.95 6.66 0.86
N LEU A 70 4.82 6.13 1.32
CA LEU A 70 4.33 4.79 1.00
C LEU A 70 2.82 4.80 0.73
N SER A 71 2.39 4.22 -0.38
CA SER A 71 1.00 3.79 -0.65
C SER A 71 0.95 2.26 -0.73
N ILE A 72 -0.22 1.70 -0.44
CA ILE A 72 -0.45 0.26 -0.41
C ILE A 72 -1.67 -0.04 -1.26
N LEU A 73 -1.50 -0.90 -2.26
CA LEU A 73 -2.57 -1.43 -3.08
C LEU A 73 -2.82 -2.88 -2.66
N ILE A 74 -4.08 -3.22 -2.40
CA ILE A 74 -4.48 -4.58 -2.04
C ILE A 74 -5.42 -5.11 -3.14
N VAL A 75 -5.02 -6.19 -3.79
CA VAL A 75 -5.81 -6.87 -4.83
C VAL A 75 -6.32 -8.19 -4.29
N GLY A 76 -7.64 -8.31 -4.15
CA GLY A 76 -8.31 -9.56 -3.79
C GLY A 76 -8.61 -10.41 -5.03
N VAL A 77 -8.05 -11.61 -5.14
CA VAL A 77 -8.32 -12.56 -6.24
C VAL A 77 -9.18 -13.72 -5.76
N GLY A 78 -9.95 -14.33 -6.67
CA GLY A 78 -10.85 -15.43 -6.30
C GLY A 78 -12.14 -14.98 -5.60
N SER A 79 -12.73 -15.89 -4.84
CA SER A 79 -14.11 -15.79 -4.33
C SER A 79 -14.23 -15.70 -2.81
N ALA A 80 -13.15 -15.35 -2.10
CA ALA A 80 -13.19 -15.15 -0.66
C ALA A 80 -14.05 -13.93 -0.26
N ASP A 81 -14.45 -13.89 1.01
CA ASP A 81 -15.08 -12.72 1.61
C ASP A 81 -14.03 -11.65 1.93
N PHE A 82 -14.13 -10.50 1.28
CA PHE A 82 -13.17 -9.41 1.43
C PHE A 82 -13.70 -8.28 2.32
N GLY A 83 -14.78 -8.49 3.07
CA GLY A 83 -15.37 -7.44 3.92
C GLY A 83 -14.37 -6.80 4.89
N GLN A 84 -13.40 -7.56 5.42
CA GLN A 84 -12.35 -6.99 6.28
C GLN A 84 -11.35 -6.10 5.54
N MET A 85 -11.12 -6.33 4.25
CA MET A 85 -10.24 -5.50 3.43
C MET A 85 -10.90 -4.17 3.10
N GLU A 86 -12.23 -4.14 2.95
CA GLU A 86 -12.98 -2.89 2.77
C GLU A 86 -12.91 -1.97 3.99
N VAL A 87 -12.69 -2.52 5.18
CA VAL A 87 -12.47 -1.72 6.41
C VAL A 87 -11.10 -1.03 6.40
N LEU A 88 -10.13 -1.59 5.68
CA LEU A 88 -8.78 -1.00 5.57
C LEU A 88 -8.73 0.17 4.58
N ASP A 89 -9.63 0.17 3.61
CA ASP A 89 -9.83 1.23 2.64
C ASP A 89 -10.61 2.39 3.27
N ALA A 90 -10.00 3.57 3.31
CA ALA A 90 -10.56 4.74 3.99
C ALA A 90 -11.75 5.35 3.25
N ASP A 91 -11.92 5.08 1.95
CA ASP A 91 -13.03 5.64 1.17
C ASP A 91 -14.38 5.04 1.56
N LYS A 92 -14.36 3.83 2.12
CA LYS A 92 -15.54 3.11 2.61
C LYS A 92 -15.70 3.14 4.13
N GLY A 93 -14.78 3.80 4.84
CA GLY A 93 -14.63 3.68 6.29
C GLY A 93 -14.28 4.96 7.04
N GLN A 94 -14.04 4.82 8.34
CA GLN A 94 -13.44 5.87 9.15
C GLN A 94 -11.91 5.81 9.01
N ARG A 95 -11.22 6.92 9.26
CA ARG A 95 -9.76 6.92 9.32
C ARG A 95 -9.27 5.81 10.25
N LEU A 96 -8.27 5.06 9.80
CA LEU A 96 -7.70 3.98 10.59
C LEU A 96 -7.17 4.49 11.93
N GLU A 97 -7.59 3.81 13.00
CA GLU A 97 -7.15 4.05 14.37
C GLU A 97 -6.40 2.81 14.88
N SER A 98 -5.22 3.04 15.46
CA SER A 98 -4.39 1.98 16.03
C SER A 98 -4.91 1.53 17.39
N SER A 99 -4.33 0.46 17.92
CA SER A 99 -4.55 -0.04 19.29
C SER A 99 -4.13 0.95 20.39
N THR A 100 -3.50 2.07 20.03
CA THR A 100 -3.00 3.12 20.94
C THR A 100 -3.72 4.45 20.71
N ASP A 101 -4.95 4.41 20.17
CA ASP A 101 -5.79 5.58 19.85
C ASP A 101 -5.13 6.59 18.89
N ARG A 102 -4.16 6.12 18.10
CA ARG A 102 -3.47 6.94 17.10
C ARG A 102 -4.21 6.83 15.79
N VAL A 103 -4.59 7.97 15.22
CA VAL A 103 -5.26 8.05 13.92
C VAL A 103 -4.23 8.20 12.79
N ALA A 104 -4.46 7.53 11.67
CA ALA A 104 -3.67 7.68 10.46
C ALA A 104 -3.64 9.14 9.98
N THR A 105 -2.45 9.63 9.63
CA THR A 105 -2.27 11.04 9.22
C THR A 105 -2.88 11.33 7.85
N ARG A 106 -2.87 10.34 6.97
CA ARG A 106 -3.50 10.34 5.66
C ARG A 106 -3.97 8.93 5.31
N ASP A 107 -4.87 8.84 4.36
CA ASP A 107 -5.16 7.57 3.71
C ASP A 107 -3.98 7.11 2.81
N ILE A 108 -3.72 5.81 2.84
CA ILE A 108 -2.62 5.15 2.13
C ILE A 108 -3.02 3.81 1.50
N VAL A 109 -4.25 3.33 1.69
CA VAL A 109 -4.68 1.99 1.29
C VAL A 109 -5.73 2.10 0.22
N GLN A 110 -5.52 1.43 -0.90
CA GLN A 110 -6.57 1.20 -1.89
C GLN A 110 -6.85 -0.28 -2.02
N PHE A 111 -8.12 -0.70 -1.89
CA PHE A 111 -8.53 -2.10 -2.03
C PHE A 111 -9.39 -2.32 -3.27
N VAL A 112 -8.99 -3.29 -4.09
CA VAL A 112 -9.74 -3.67 -5.30
C VAL A 112 -9.96 -5.18 -5.34
N PRO A 113 -11.21 -5.67 -5.22
CA PRO A 113 -11.54 -7.06 -5.52
C PRO A 113 -11.51 -7.26 -7.04
N MET A 114 -10.60 -8.12 -7.50
CA MET A 114 -10.34 -8.37 -8.92
C MET A 114 -11.58 -8.89 -9.67
N ARG A 115 -12.51 -9.55 -8.97
CA ARG A 115 -13.79 -10.02 -9.54
C ARG A 115 -14.71 -8.88 -10.01
N ASP A 116 -14.66 -7.73 -9.35
CA ASP A 116 -15.52 -6.59 -9.68
C ASP A 116 -15.04 -5.87 -10.93
N VAL A 117 -13.76 -6.03 -11.26
CA VAL A 117 -13.16 -5.40 -12.43
C VAL A 117 -13.26 -6.24 -13.70
N HIS A 118 -13.18 -7.57 -13.58
CA HIS A 118 -13.37 -8.46 -14.74
C HIS A 118 -14.81 -8.46 -15.27
N GLY A 119 -15.79 -8.01 -14.49
CA GLY A 119 -17.19 -7.89 -14.89
C GLY A 119 -17.64 -6.48 -15.31
N GLY A 120 -16.78 -5.46 -15.21
CA GLY A 120 -17.14 -4.04 -15.41
C GLY A 120 -16.52 -3.39 -16.65
N GLN A 121 -16.89 -2.13 -16.93
CA GLN A 121 -16.31 -1.31 -18.02
C GLN A 121 -14.99 -0.59 -17.64
N ILE A 122 -14.55 -0.71 -16.39
CA ILE A 122 -13.38 0.01 -15.85
C ILE A 122 -12.15 -0.90 -15.95
N SER A 123 -11.02 -0.36 -16.41
CA SER A 123 -9.76 -1.09 -16.44
C SER A 123 -9.24 -1.37 -15.02
N VAL A 124 -8.72 -2.59 -14.78
CA VAL A 124 -8.00 -2.98 -13.54
C VAL A 124 -6.96 -1.96 -13.14
N VAL A 125 -6.23 -1.44 -14.12
CA VAL A 125 -5.19 -0.45 -13.91
C VAL A 125 -5.78 0.88 -13.47
N GLN A 126 -6.95 1.25 -13.99
CA GLN A 126 -7.62 2.49 -13.59
C GLN A 126 -8.08 2.39 -12.13
N ALA A 127 -8.82 1.35 -11.77
CA ALA A 127 -9.33 1.16 -10.41
C ALA A 127 -8.19 1.10 -9.36
N LEU A 128 -7.05 0.49 -9.72
CA LEU A 128 -5.91 0.39 -8.81
C LEU A 128 -5.09 1.67 -8.68
N LEU A 129 -5.01 2.49 -9.72
CA LEU A 129 -4.14 3.66 -9.75
C LEU A 129 -4.87 4.99 -9.51
N GLU A 130 -6.20 4.98 -9.40
CA GLU A 130 -7.03 6.19 -9.30
C GLU A 130 -6.62 7.09 -8.12
N GLU A 131 -6.35 6.52 -6.95
CA GLU A 131 -6.05 7.27 -5.74
C GLU A 131 -4.56 7.57 -5.52
N LEU A 132 -3.66 6.82 -6.17
CA LEU A 132 -2.22 6.97 -5.95
C LEU A 132 -1.71 8.39 -6.17
N PRO A 133 -2.12 9.14 -7.22
CA PRO A 133 -1.73 10.53 -7.38
C PRO A 133 -2.18 11.42 -6.21
N GLY A 134 -3.40 11.19 -5.70
CA GLY A 134 -3.97 11.91 -4.57
C GLY A 134 -3.20 11.63 -3.27
N GLN A 135 -2.93 10.36 -2.99
CA GLN A 135 -2.15 9.92 -1.83
C GLN A 135 -0.71 10.47 -1.87
N PHE A 136 -0.07 10.43 -3.05
CA PHE A 136 1.26 11.01 -3.27
C PHE A 136 1.28 12.52 -3.00
N LEU A 137 0.35 13.27 -3.58
CA LEU A 137 0.29 14.72 -3.39
C LEU A 137 -0.02 15.09 -1.94
N THR A 138 -0.87 14.31 -1.27
CA THR A 138 -1.16 14.48 0.16
C THR A 138 0.12 14.33 0.99
N TYR A 139 0.91 13.28 0.77
CA TYR A 139 2.20 13.11 1.44
C TYR A 139 3.15 14.30 1.20
N MET A 140 3.32 14.70 -0.06
CA MET A 140 4.25 15.78 -0.42
C MET A 140 3.85 17.12 0.23
N ARG A 141 2.55 17.46 0.22
CA ARG A 141 2.03 18.69 0.84
C ARG A 141 2.17 18.66 2.36
N CYS A 142 1.84 17.55 3.01
CA CYS A 142 1.97 17.40 4.47
C CYS A 142 3.42 17.53 4.96
N ARG A 143 4.41 17.33 4.08
CA ARG A 143 5.84 17.41 4.39
C ARG A 143 6.54 18.64 3.81
N ASP A 144 5.80 19.56 3.19
CA ASP A 144 6.34 20.73 2.46
C ASP A 144 7.44 20.36 1.44
N ILE A 145 7.29 19.20 0.79
CA ILE A 145 8.26 18.74 -0.21
C ILE A 145 7.92 19.40 -1.55
N LYS A 146 8.79 20.30 -1.99
CA LYS A 146 8.62 21.01 -3.27
C LYS A 146 9.19 20.20 -4.45
N PRO A 147 8.55 20.29 -5.64
CA PRO A 147 9.12 19.76 -6.88
C PRO A 147 10.52 20.34 -7.10
N ARG A 148 11.45 19.53 -7.64
CA ARG A 148 12.75 20.06 -8.04
C ARG A 148 12.56 21.02 -9.22
N PRO A 149 13.25 22.16 -9.25
CA PRO A 149 13.29 23.00 -10.45
C PRO A 149 13.84 22.19 -11.62
N LEU A 150 13.27 22.37 -12.81
CA LEU A 150 13.65 21.64 -14.03
C LEU A 150 15.15 21.74 -14.35
N HIS A 151 15.83 22.80 -13.91
CA HIS A 151 17.25 23.04 -14.15
C HIS A 151 18.20 22.11 -13.38
N GLU A 152 17.78 21.55 -12.23
CA GLU A 152 18.63 20.67 -11.41
C GLU A 152 18.52 19.18 -11.81
N ALA A 153 17.47 18.80 -12.56
CA ALA A 153 17.25 17.41 -12.97
C ALA A 153 18.29 16.91 -13.99
N GLN A 154 18.92 17.81 -14.74
CA GLN A 154 19.91 17.46 -15.76
C GLN A 154 21.34 17.28 -15.21
N ALA A 155 21.62 17.73 -13.99
CA ALA A 155 22.97 17.68 -13.39
C ALA A 155 23.25 16.40 -12.56
N SER A 156 22.24 15.56 -12.33
CA SER A 156 22.39 14.32 -11.53
C SER A 156 22.50 13.04 -12.37
N GLY A 157 22.77 13.18 -13.67
CA GLY A 157 22.78 12.08 -14.65
C GLY A 157 24.14 11.80 -15.30
N THR A 158 25.26 12.19 -14.68
CA THR A 158 26.64 11.89 -15.14
C THR A 158 27.44 11.21 -14.05
#